data_AF-A0A9W6DUX3-F1
#
_entry.id   AF-A0A9W6DUX3-F1
#
_cell.length_a   1.000
_cell.length_b   1.000
_cell.length_c   1.000
_cell.angle_alpha   90.00
_cell.angle_beta   90.00
_cell.angle_gamma   90.00
#
_symmetry.space_group_name_H-M   'P 1'
#
loop_
_entity.id
_entity.type
_entity.pdbx_description
1 polymer ?
#
loop_
_entity_poly.entity_id
_entity_poly.type
_entity_poly.pdbx_seq_one_letter_code
_entity_poly.pdbx_strand_id
1 'polypeptide(L)'
;MAPLSGMPAFRIYSVDPHTFGILDVETYAANMNEDEYDVRPVWNKSFSARKAYASLVDASLDPSLNIELTPAFWHNVTVLLESNATAFDAYWAR
;
A
#
# COMPACT_ATOMS: atom_id res chain seq x y z
N MET A 1 14.08 -0.42 19.57
CA MET A 1 14.23 -1.67 18.80
C MET A 1 14.05 -1.32 17.34
N ALA A 2 15.11 -1.45 16.54
CA ALA A 2 15.03 -1.42 15.07
C ALA A 2 14.59 -2.82 14.58
N PRO A 3 14.00 -2.96 13.37
CA PRO A 3 13.51 -4.26 12.91
C PRO A 3 14.66 -5.27 12.78
N LEU A 4 14.38 -6.53 13.14
CA LEU A 4 15.30 -7.67 12.96
C LEU A 4 15.38 -8.14 11.49
N SER A 5 14.49 -7.65 10.62
CA SER A 5 14.49 -7.86 9.17
C SER A 5 13.58 -6.82 8.48
N GLY A 6 13.98 -6.34 7.30
CA GLY A 6 13.22 -5.37 6.48
C GLY A 6 13.56 -3.89 6.73
N MET A 7 13.19 -3.02 5.78
CA MET A 7 13.34 -1.58 5.91
C MET A 7 12.38 -1.04 6.98
N PRO A 8 12.80 -0.09 7.85
CA PRO A 8 11.88 0.58 8.76
C PRO A 8 10.78 1.28 7.99
N ALA A 9 9.54 1.07 8.45
CA ALA A 9 8.36 1.53 7.76
C ALA A 9 7.24 1.94 8.72
N PHE A 10 6.36 2.83 8.27
CA PHE A 10 5.10 3.16 8.93
C PHE A 10 3.98 3.28 7.89
N ARG A 11 2.72 3.27 8.36
CA ARG A 11 1.55 3.40 7.50
C ARG A 11 0.76 4.66 7.83
N ILE A 12 0.23 5.30 6.78
CA ILE A 12 -0.74 6.39 6.87
C ILE A 12 -2.06 5.88 6.30
N TYR A 13 -3.14 6.11 7.04
CA TYR A 13 -4.50 5.81 6.60
C TYR A 13 -5.21 7.11 6.27
N SER A 14 -5.62 7.25 5.03
CA SER A 14 -6.55 8.31 4.63
C SER A 14 -7.96 7.82 4.95
N VAL A 15 -8.76 8.62 5.65
CA VAL A 15 -10.07 8.23 6.16
C VAL A 15 -11.10 9.28 5.77
N ASP A 16 -12.28 8.85 5.31
CA ASP A 16 -13.41 9.74 5.08
C ASP A 16 -13.94 10.24 6.43
N PRO A 17 -14.07 11.56 6.65
CA PRO A 17 -14.44 12.10 7.95
C PRO A 17 -15.92 11.91 8.31
N HIS A 18 -16.77 11.52 7.36
CA HIS A 18 -18.21 11.33 7.57
C HIS A 18 -18.56 9.86 7.78
N THR A 19 -17.96 8.95 7.00
CA THR A 19 -18.25 7.51 7.07
C THR A 19 -17.23 6.73 7.90
N PHE A 20 -16.05 7.32 8.16
CA PHE A 20 -14.88 6.66 8.72
C PHE A 20 -14.35 5.50 7.85
N GLY A 21 -14.77 5.44 6.58
CA GLY A 21 -14.26 4.50 5.59
C GLY A 21 -12.81 4.83 5.23
N ILE A 22 -11.99 3.80 5.02
CA ILE A 22 -10.60 3.97 4.59
C ILE A 22 -10.59 4.34 3.11
N LEU A 23 -9.97 5.47 2.79
CA LEU A 23 -9.76 5.95 1.43
C LEU A 23 -8.43 5.44 0.85
N ASP A 24 -7.36 5.36 1.64
CA ASP A 24 -6.13 4.71 1.16
C ASP A 24 -5.29 4.22 2.33
N VAL A 25 -4.40 3.27 2.03
CA VAL A 25 -3.36 2.79 2.95
C VAL A 25 -2.02 3.00 2.26
N GLU A 26 -1.26 3.96 2.76
CA GLU A 26 0.06 4.29 2.24
C GLU A 26 1.14 3.78 3.18
N THR A 27 2.15 3.10 2.65
CA THR A 27 3.34 2.72 3.41
C THR A 27 4.48 3.64 3.03
N TYR A 28 5.17 4.16 4.04
CA TYR A 28 6.41 4.90 3.89
C TYR A 28 7.53 4.07 4.49
N ALA A 29 8.64 3.96 3.77
CA ALA A 29 9.82 3.23 4.21
C ALA A 29 11.08 4.08 4.04
N ALA A 30 12.05 3.85 4.90
CA ALA A 30 13.39 4.42 4.79
C ALA A 30 14.38 3.34 4.33
N ASN A 31 15.10 3.61 3.25
CA ASN A 31 16.05 2.67 2.68
C ASN A 31 17.35 2.66 3.50
N MET A 32 17.63 1.54 4.16
CA MET A 32 18.84 1.37 4.99
C MET A 32 20.13 1.28 4.16
N ASN A 33 20.02 1.06 2.85
CA ASN A 33 21.17 1.00 1.95
C ASN A 33 21.51 2.37 1.33
N GLU A 34 20.74 3.41 1.63
CA GLU A 34 21.08 4.77 1.19
C GLU A 34 22.21 5.34 2.04
N ASP A 35 23.09 6.10 1.39
CA ASP A 35 24.10 6.89 2.07
C ASP A 35 23.42 7.80 3.11
N GLU A 36 24.06 7.99 4.26
CA GLU A 36 23.57 8.81 5.38
C GLU A 36 22.29 8.30 6.09
N TYR A 37 21.82 7.07 5.83
CA TYR A 37 20.67 6.48 6.53
C TYR A 37 20.74 6.65 8.07
N ASP A 38 21.91 6.38 8.67
CA ASP A 38 22.14 6.46 10.12
C ASP A 38 22.20 7.90 10.66
N VAL A 39 22.36 8.90 9.79
CA VAL A 39 22.41 10.33 10.15
C VAL A 39 21.03 10.97 9.96
N ARG A 40 20.41 10.73 8.81
CA ARG A 40 19.10 11.28 8.45
C ARG A 40 18.36 10.34 7.50
N PRO A 41 17.49 9.45 7.99
CA PRO A 41 16.72 8.58 7.12
C PRO A 41 15.75 9.38 6.26
N VAL A 42 15.76 9.10 4.95
CA VAL A 42 14.79 9.66 4.00
C VAL A 42 13.60 8.71 3.90
N TRP A 43 12.41 9.23 4.19
CA TRP A 43 11.16 8.46 4.16
C TRP A 43 10.46 8.69 2.83
N ASN A 44 10.36 7.62 2.04
CA ASN A 44 9.69 7.65 0.75
C ASN A 44 8.42 6.80 0.77
N LYS A 45 7.39 7.24 0.05
CA LYS A 45 6.18 6.45 -0.15
C LYS A 45 6.53 5.21 -0.98
N SER A 46 6.57 4.05 -0.35
CA SER A 46 6.89 2.78 -0.99
C SER A 46 5.64 2.09 -1.56
N PHE A 47 4.45 2.43 -1.03
CA PHE A 47 3.22 1.76 -1.41
C PHE A 47 1.98 2.65 -1.21
N SER A 48 0.98 2.46 -2.07
CA SER A 48 -0.41 2.92 -1.91
C SER A 48 -1.32 1.78 -2.36
N ALA A 49 -2.25 1.36 -1.50
CA ALA A 49 -3.17 0.27 -1.79
C ALA A 49 -4.07 0.61 -2.99
N ARG A 50 -4.58 1.85 -3.02
CA ARG A 50 -5.39 2.32 -4.14
C ARG A 50 -4.61 2.28 -5.45
N LYS A 51 -3.41 2.87 -5.48
CA LYS A 51 -2.58 2.89 -6.69
C LYS A 51 -2.19 1.49 -7.16
N ALA A 52 -1.95 0.57 -6.23
CA ALA A 52 -1.53 -0.78 -6.54
C ALA A 52 -2.65 -1.67 -7.08
N TYR A 53 -3.88 -1.50 -6.58
CA TYR A 53 -4.93 -2.50 -6.79
C TYR A 53 -6.21 -1.99 -7.46
N ALA A 54 -6.55 -0.70 -7.39
CA ALA A 54 -7.85 -0.19 -7.85
C ALA A 54 -8.17 -0.61 -9.29
N SER A 55 -7.28 -0.33 -10.23
CA SER A 55 -7.47 -0.69 -11.64
C SER A 55 -7.37 -2.19 -11.93
N LEU A 56 -6.80 -2.98 -11.01
CA LEU A 56 -6.66 -4.44 -11.17
C LEU A 56 -7.92 -5.18 -10.72
N VAL A 57 -8.63 -4.66 -9.72
CA VAL A 57 -9.88 -5.27 -9.22
C VAL A 57 -11.11 -4.71 -9.91
N ASP A 58 -11.05 -3.46 -10.38
CA ASP A 58 -12.11 -2.81 -11.15
C ASP A 58 -11.51 -1.69 -12.00
N ALA A 59 -11.49 -1.90 -13.33
CA ALA A 59 -10.96 -0.92 -14.29
C ALA A 59 -11.72 0.41 -14.30
N SER A 60 -12.94 0.46 -13.74
CA SER A 60 -13.73 1.69 -13.60
C SER A 60 -13.41 2.48 -12.34
N LEU A 61 -12.69 1.89 -11.38
CA LEU A 61 -12.19 2.61 -10.21
C LEU A 61 -10.98 3.45 -10.59
N ASP A 62 -11.22 4.74 -10.79
CA ASP A 62 -10.15 5.73 -10.95
C ASP A 62 -9.35 5.86 -9.65
N PRO A 63 -8.03 5.55 -9.66
CA PRO A 63 -7.18 5.67 -8.48
C PRO A 63 -7.00 7.10 -7.96
N SER A 64 -7.47 8.12 -8.69
CA SER A 64 -7.46 9.52 -8.25
C SER A 64 -8.72 9.94 -7.49
N LEU A 65 -9.79 9.13 -7.53
CA LEU A 65 -11.02 9.39 -6.80
C LEU A 65 -10.95 8.85 -5.38
N ASN A 66 -11.48 9.61 -4.41
CA ASN A 66 -11.58 9.22 -2.99
C ASN A 66 -12.71 8.20 -2.75
N ILE A 67 -12.61 7.01 -3.35
CA ILE A 67 -13.59 5.91 -3.19
C ILE A 67 -13.15 4.95 -2.09
N GLU A 68 -13.98 4.68 -1.10
CA GLU A 68 -13.61 3.80 0.01
C GLU A 68 -13.07 2.43 -0.42
N LEU A 69 -11.98 1.99 0.22
CA LEU A 69 -11.43 0.65 0.16
C LEU A 69 -12.29 -0.30 1.00
N THR A 70 -13.50 -0.58 0.51
CA THR A 70 -14.53 -1.38 1.18
C THR A 70 -14.08 -2.84 1.42
N PRO A 71 -14.77 -3.61 2.28
CA PRO A 71 -14.52 -5.05 2.41
C PRO A 71 -14.61 -5.81 1.08
N ALA A 72 -15.53 -5.42 0.19
CA ALA A 72 -15.67 -6.01 -1.14
C ALA A 72 -14.45 -5.74 -2.03
N PHE A 73 -13.87 -4.54 -1.95
CA PHE A 73 -12.60 -4.22 -2.62
C PHE A 73 -11.50 -5.20 -2.19
N TRP A 74 -11.30 -5.39 -0.87
CA TRP A 74 -10.26 -6.29 -0.38
C TRP A 74 -10.51 -7.75 -0.72
N HIS A 75 -11.76 -8.20 -0.71
CA HIS A 75 -12.12 -9.53 -1.21
C HIS A 75 -11.70 -9.71 -2.67
N ASN A 76 -12.02 -8.75 -3.54
CA ASN A 76 -11.63 -8.82 -4.95
C ASN A 76 -10.12 -8.79 -5.14
N VAL A 77 -9.37 -8.07 -4.29
CA VAL A 77 -7.90 -8.15 -4.27
C VAL A 77 -7.46 -9.59 -4.00
N THR A 78 -8.01 -10.26 -2.99
CA THR A 78 -7.61 -11.65 -2.68
C THR A 78 -7.93 -12.63 -3.81
N VAL A 79 -9.09 -12.49 -4.48
CA VAL A 79 -9.47 -13.29 -5.65
C VAL A 79 -8.53 -13.03 -6.83
N LEU A 80 -8.11 -11.78 -7.04
CA LEU A 80 -7.10 -11.43 -8.03
C LEU A 80 -5.75 -12.09 -7.72
N LEU A 81 -5.29 -12.02 -6.47
CA LEU A 81 -4.00 -12.60 -6.07
C LEU A 81 -3.99 -14.13 -6.21
N GLU A 82 -5.12 -14.79 -5.96
CA GLU A 82 -5.25 -16.25 -6.17
C GLU A 82 -5.12 -16.65 -7.65
N SER A 83 -5.67 -15.82 -8.55
CA SER A 83 -5.75 -16.14 -9.98
C SER A 83 -4.60 -15.56 -10.82
N ASN A 84 -3.82 -14.64 -10.26
CA ASN A 84 -2.78 -13.90 -10.98
C ASN A 84 -1.43 -13.94 -10.23
N ALA A 85 -0.54 -14.84 -10.68
CA ALA A 85 0.80 -15.01 -10.11
C ALA A 85 1.62 -13.72 -10.11
N THR A 86 1.57 -12.92 -11.18
CA THR A 86 2.30 -11.64 -11.25
C THR A 86 1.82 -10.65 -10.19
N ALA A 87 0.51 -10.57 -9.97
CA ALA A 87 -0.05 -9.72 -8.92
C ALA A 87 0.31 -10.23 -7.53
N PHE A 88 0.33 -11.54 -7.33
CA PHE A 88 0.79 -12.20 -6.10
C PHE A 88 2.27 -11.95 -5.82
N ASP A 89 3.14 -12.14 -6.79
CA ASP A 89 4.57 -11.89 -6.67
C ASP A 89 4.84 -10.42 -6.31
N ALA A 90 4.10 -9.49 -6.93
CA ALA A 90 4.20 -8.07 -6.60
C ALA A 90 3.68 -7.73 -5.19
N TYR A 91 2.72 -8.50 -4.66
CA TYR A 91 2.31 -8.40 -3.25
C TYR A 91 3.38 -8.95 -2.31
N TRP A 92 3.94 -10.11 -2.63
CA TRP A 92 4.93 -10.81 -1.81
C TRP A 92 6.28 -10.09 -1.73
N ALA A 93 6.65 -9.36 -2.79
CA ALA A 93 7.90 -8.61 -2.86
C ALA A 93 7.90 -7.30 -2.02
N ARG A 94 6.79 -6.95 -1.36
CA ARG A 94 6.64 -5.74 -0.54
C ARG A 94 6.87 -6.04 0.93
#